data_AF-A0A814FXW1-F1
#
_entry.id   AF-A0A814FXW1-F1
#
_cell.length_a   1.000
_cell.length_b   1.000
_cell.length_c   1.000
_cell.angle_alpha   90.00
_cell.angle_beta   90.00
_cell.angle_gamma   90.00
#
_symmetry.space_group_name_H-M   'P 1'
#
loop_
_entity.id
_entity.type
_entity.pdbx_description
1 polymer ?
#
loop_
_entity_poly.entity_id
_entity_poly.type
_entity_poly.pdbx_seq_one_letter_code
_entity_poly.pdbx_strand_id
1 'polypeptide(L)'
;MSLDNISDDSQSQVISNEKDEAVQSESSHNIDSELSEPGVKNEPEKTDVIKADPNCLSWYYPPYCELCNVRFTGQSNSQIHFDSFQKHRNRLQVYTKYMKQEEEALTASVNAKEEQQNIENQAAAAPVRPFIVCNICWKELNSIKMLDIHKESPAHKTEEKNRKIVQKLKEEYTILKQNESKEIESNNGDI
;
A
#
# COMPACT_ATOMS: atom_id res chain seq x y z
N MET A 1 38.82 -38.37 27.34
CA MET A 1 37.71 -37.75 28.09
C MET A 1 36.59 -37.57 27.11
N SER A 2 35.65 -38.51 27.10
CA SER A 2 34.49 -38.53 26.21
C SER A 2 33.36 -37.73 26.88
N LEU A 3 32.81 -36.74 26.19
CA LEU A 3 31.60 -36.06 26.62
C LEU A 3 30.47 -36.45 25.66
N ASP A 4 29.62 -37.32 26.19
CA ASP A 4 28.37 -37.76 25.57
C ASP A 4 27.23 -36.77 25.83
N ASN A 5 26.30 -36.76 24.87
CA ASN A 5 24.86 -36.57 25.03
C ASN A 5 24.33 -35.23 25.58
N ILE A 6 23.78 -34.42 24.66
CA ILE A 6 22.63 -33.57 24.95
C ILE A 6 21.52 -33.98 23.98
N SER A 7 20.48 -34.60 24.54
CA SER A 7 19.23 -34.96 23.88
C SER A 7 18.33 -33.72 23.85
N ASP A 8 17.95 -33.28 22.66
CA ASP A 8 17.08 -32.13 22.43
C ASP A 8 15.63 -32.62 22.24
N ASP A 9 14.85 -32.53 23.32
CA ASP A 9 13.46 -32.96 23.41
C ASP A 9 12.54 -31.76 23.08
N SER A 10 12.40 -31.48 21.79
CA SER A 10 11.53 -30.43 21.28
C SER A 10 10.08 -30.92 21.14
N GLN A 11 9.32 -30.87 22.23
CA GLN A 11 7.87 -31.04 22.20
C GLN A 11 7.19 -29.80 21.60
N SER A 12 6.80 -29.90 20.32
CA SER A 12 5.86 -28.95 19.69
C SER A 12 4.44 -29.21 20.19
N GLN A 13 3.90 -28.29 20.98
CA GLN A 13 2.48 -28.29 21.32
C GLN A 13 1.66 -27.74 20.14
N VAL A 14 0.77 -28.60 19.64
CA VAL A 14 -0.26 -28.29 18.65
C VAL A 14 -1.37 -27.50 19.35
N ILE A 15 -1.58 -26.24 18.95
CA ILE A 15 -2.72 -25.44 19.38
C ILE A 15 -3.82 -25.61 18.32
N SER A 16 -4.79 -26.45 18.63
CA SER A 16 -6.05 -26.57 17.87
C SER A 16 -7.01 -25.49 18.35
N ASN A 17 -7.32 -24.52 17.49
CA ASN A 17 -8.42 -23.58 17.72
C ASN A 17 -9.57 -23.94 16.78
N GLU A 18 -10.45 -24.82 17.27
CA GLU A 18 -11.81 -24.97 16.75
C GLU A 18 -12.69 -23.93 17.44
N LYS A 19 -13.28 -23.02 16.66
CA LYS A 19 -14.45 -22.26 17.10
C LYS A 19 -15.39 -22.11 15.93
N ASP A 20 -16.31 -23.07 15.88
CA ASP A 20 -17.58 -22.99 15.21
C ASP A 20 -18.43 -21.88 15.84
N GLU A 21 -18.80 -20.86 15.07
CA GLU A 21 -19.99 -20.06 15.35
C GLU A 21 -20.82 -19.96 14.07
N ALA A 22 -21.79 -20.87 13.99
CA ALA A 22 -22.91 -20.80 13.07
C ALA A 22 -23.84 -19.67 13.51
N VAL A 23 -23.82 -18.54 12.80
CA VAL A 23 -24.84 -17.50 12.93
C VAL A 23 -25.92 -17.75 11.87
N GLN A 24 -26.98 -18.44 12.30
CA GLN A 24 -28.27 -18.39 11.65
C GLN A 24 -28.92 -17.04 12.01
N SER A 25 -29.17 -16.19 11.01
CA SER A 25 -30.12 -15.10 11.15
C SER A 25 -31.08 -15.14 9.97
N GLU A 26 -32.22 -15.78 10.23
CA GLU A 26 -33.43 -15.70 9.42
C GLU A 26 -34.04 -14.31 9.66
N SER A 27 -34.13 -13.50 8.60
CA SER A 27 -34.91 -12.26 8.61
C SER A 27 -35.86 -12.27 7.42
N SER A 28 -37.02 -12.86 7.66
CA SER A 28 -38.22 -12.72 6.86
C SER A 28 -38.68 -11.26 6.89
N HIS A 29 -38.49 -10.53 5.80
CA HIS A 29 -39.19 -9.27 5.56
C HIS A 29 -40.21 -9.48 4.44
N ASN A 30 -41.45 -9.68 4.87
CA ASN A 30 -42.63 -9.47 4.03
C ASN A 30 -42.72 -7.98 3.74
N ILE A 31 -42.71 -7.62 2.45
CA ILE A 31 -43.10 -6.30 1.99
C ILE A 31 -44.17 -6.50 0.92
N ASP A 32 -45.40 -6.73 1.38
CA ASP A 32 -46.59 -6.38 0.61
C ASP A 32 -46.76 -4.86 0.72
N SER A 33 -46.56 -4.16 -0.37
CA SER A 33 -47.12 -2.83 -0.58
C SER A 33 -47.36 -2.61 -2.06
N GLU A 34 -48.58 -2.98 -2.44
CA GLU A 34 -49.30 -2.37 -3.55
C GLU A 34 -49.24 -0.85 -3.45
N LEU A 35 -48.64 -0.22 -4.45
CA LEU A 35 -48.90 1.18 -4.80
C LEU A 35 -48.71 1.34 -6.30
N SER A 36 -49.83 1.17 -7.00
CA SER A 36 -50.28 1.96 -8.14
C SER A 36 -49.23 2.85 -8.82
N GLU A 37 -48.70 2.36 -9.94
CA GLU A 37 -47.93 3.18 -10.88
C GLU A 37 -48.86 4.15 -11.64
N PRO A 38 -48.60 5.47 -11.62
CA PRO A 38 -49.22 6.39 -12.57
C PRO A 38 -48.65 6.11 -13.96
N GLY A 39 -49.53 5.89 -14.94
CA GLY A 39 -49.15 5.70 -16.34
C GLY A 39 -48.37 6.89 -16.90
N VAL A 40 -47.04 6.78 -16.84
CA VAL A 40 -46.13 7.67 -17.55
C VAL A 40 -46.18 7.29 -19.02
N LYS A 41 -46.86 8.12 -19.80
CA LYS A 41 -46.76 8.10 -21.27
C LYS A 41 -45.34 8.52 -21.61
N ASN A 42 -44.44 7.54 -21.76
CA ASN A 42 -43.12 7.77 -22.34
C ASN A 42 -43.33 8.18 -23.80
N GLU A 43 -43.39 9.49 -24.04
CA GLU A 43 -43.03 10.02 -25.35
C GLU A 43 -41.62 9.52 -25.67
N PRO A 44 -41.36 9.00 -26.88
CA PRO A 44 -40.02 8.63 -27.26
C PRO A 44 -39.17 9.90 -27.24
N GLU A 45 -38.35 10.05 -26.20
CA GLU A 45 -37.27 11.03 -26.17
C GLU A 45 -36.54 10.90 -27.50
N LYS A 46 -36.56 12.00 -28.27
CA LYS A 46 -35.76 12.14 -29.48
C LYS A 46 -34.34 11.85 -29.06
N THR A 47 -33.86 10.65 -29.38
CA THR A 47 -32.45 10.32 -29.28
C THR A 47 -31.72 11.34 -30.12
N ASP A 48 -31.06 12.28 -29.45
CA ASP A 48 -30.14 13.19 -30.09
C ASP A 48 -29.20 12.32 -30.90
N VAL A 49 -29.28 12.47 -32.23
CA VAL A 49 -28.36 11.86 -33.16
C VAL A 49 -26.99 12.38 -32.74
N ILE A 50 -26.24 11.57 -32.01
CA ILE A 50 -24.85 11.83 -31.67
C ILE A 50 -24.16 12.02 -33.01
N LYS A 51 -23.95 13.29 -33.39
CA LYS A 51 -23.21 13.64 -34.60
C LYS A 51 -21.81 13.08 -34.39
N ALA A 52 -21.51 12.02 -35.15
CA ALA A 52 -20.19 11.40 -35.15
C ALA A 52 -19.15 12.51 -35.32
N ASP A 53 -18.22 12.59 -34.36
CA ASP A 53 -17.14 13.56 -34.40
C ASP A 53 -16.37 13.36 -35.72
N PRO A 54 -16.34 14.35 -36.63
CA PRO A 54 -15.73 14.21 -37.95
C PRO A 54 -14.22 13.96 -37.89
N ASN A 55 -13.58 14.08 -36.72
CA ASN A 55 -12.18 13.75 -36.50
C ASN A 55 -11.93 12.32 -35.96
N CYS A 56 -12.97 11.50 -35.79
CA CYS A 56 -12.79 10.08 -35.51
C CYS A 56 -12.40 9.33 -36.80
N LEU A 57 -11.12 9.48 -37.19
CA LEU A 57 -10.50 9.05 -38.45
C LEU A 57 -10.40 7.53 -38.66
N SER A 58 -11.24 6.74 -37.99
CA SER A 58 -11.30 5.31 -38.21
C SER A 58 -12.72 4.80 -37.98
N TRP A 59 -13.54 4.86 -39.03
CA TRP A 59 -14.78 4.08 -39.14
C TRP A 59 -14.49 2.57 -39.29
N TYR A 60 -13.35 2.11 -38.76
CA TYR A 60 -12.91 0.74 -38.80
C TYR A 60 -13.52 -0.01 -37.62
N TYR A 61 -14.69 -0.60 -37.84
CA TYR A 61 -15.27 -1.60 -36.96
C TYR A 61 -14.29 -2.78 -36.76
N PRO A 62 -14.02 -3.20 -35.52
CA PRO A 62 -13.13 -4.32 -35.24
C PRO A 62 -13.60 -5.63 -35.91
N PRO A 63 -12.67 -6.52 -36.32
CA PRO A 63 -13.00 -7.83 -36.89
C PRO A 63 -13.52 -8.84 -35.84
N TYR A 64 -13.65 -8.43 -34.58
CA TYR A 64 -14.12 -9.25 -33.47
C TYR A 64 -14.88 -8.39 -32.46
N CYS A 65 -15.99 -8.91 -31.94
CA CYS A 65 -16.77 -8.28 -30.87
C CYS A 65 -16.56 -9.06 -29.57
N GLU A 66 -15.90 -8.45 -28.59
CA GLU A 66 -15.60 -9.04 -27.28
C GLU A 66 -16.86 -9.24 -26.43
N LEU A 67 -17.83 -8.32 -26.53
CA LEU A 67 -19.10 -8.44 -25.80
C LEU A 67 -19.95 -9.61 -26.31
N CYS A 68 -19.84 -9.92 -27.59
CA CYS A 68 -20.62 -10.98 -28.22
C CYS A 68 -19.84 -12.29 -28.37
N ASN A 69 -18.52 -12.24 -28.25
CA ASN A 69 -17.57 -13.28 -28.65
C ASN A 69 -17.79 -13.78 -30.08
N VAL A 70 -17.98 -12.85 -31.03
CA VAL A 70 -18.24 -13.15 -32.45
C VAL A 70 -17.12 -12.57 -33.30
N ARG A 71 -16.58 -13.39 -34.20
CA ARG A 71 -15.59 -12.98 -35.20
C ARG A 71 -16.26 -12.71 -36.55
N PHE A 72 -15.89 -11.62 -37.19
CA PHE A 72 -16.44 -11.21 -38.48
C PHE A 72 -15.46 -11.57 -39.61
N THR A 73 -16.02 -11.96 -40.75
CA THR A 73 -15.26 -12.27 -41.97
C THR A 73 -14.95 -11.03 -42.80
N GLY A 74 -15.56 -9.88 -42.49
CA GLY A 74 -15.35 -8.65 -43.23
C GLY A 74 -16.07 -7.46 -42.60
N GLN A 75 -15.73 -6.27 -43.09
CA GLN A 75 -16.15 -4.98 -42.53
C GLN A 75 -17.66 -4.76 -42.55
N SER A 76 -18.34 -5.19 -43.61
CA SER A 76 -19.80 -5.04 -43.71
C SER A 76 -20.53 -5.85 -42.64
N ASN A 77 -20.00 -7.03 -42.28
CA ASN A 77 -20.61 -7.91 -41.28
C ASN A 77 -20.42 -7.36 -39.85
N SER A 78 -19.26 -6.77 -39.55
CA SER A 78 -19.02 -6.10 -38.28
C SER A 78 -19.89 -4.85 -38.17
N GLN A 79 -19.95 -4.02 -39.21
CA GLN A 79 -20.81 -2.84 -39.22
C GLN A 79 -22.28 -3.17 -38.95
N ILE A 80 -22.86 -4.14 -39.68
CA ILE A 80 -24.25 -4.57 -39.45
C ILE A 80 -24.43 -5.08 -38.01
N HIS A 81 -23.46 -5.81 -37.46
CA HIS A 81 -23.54 -6.29 -36.08
C HIS A 81 -23.59 -5.14 -35.06
N PHE A 82 -22.74 -4.12 -35.22
CA PHE A 82 -22.68 -2.99 -34.30
C PHE A 82 -23.88 -2.04 -34.48
N ASP A 83 -24.38 -1.86 -35.71
CA ASP A 83 -25.43 -0.90 -36.00
C ASP A 83 -26.85 -1.44 -35.74
N SER A 84 -27.10 -2.73 -36.00
CA SER A 84 -28.47 -3.25 -36.13
C SER A 84 -28.88 -4.32 -35.12
N PHE A 85 -27.93 -4.88 -34.37
CA PHE A 85 -28.24 -6.05 -33.54
C PHE A 85 -28.74 -5.62 -32.16
N GLN A 86 -30.07 -5.70 -31.95
CA GLN A 86 -30.71 -5.44 -30.65
C GLN A 86 -30.04 -6.23 -29.50
N LYS A 87 -29.59 -7.47 -29.77
CA LYS A 87 -28.88 -8.28 -28.77
C LYS A 87 -27.52 -7.68 -28.39
N HIS A 88 -26.76 -7.13 -29.36
CA HIS A 88 -25.49 -6.46 -29.08
C HIS A 88 -25.73 -5.20 -28.24
N ARG A 89 -26.70 -4.37 -28.63
CA ARG A 89 -27.07 -3.16 -27.88
C ARG A 89 -27.48 -3.47 -26.44
N ASN A 90 -28.29 -4.50 -26.23
CA ASN A 90 -28.69 -4.91 -24.88
C ASN A 90 -27.49 -5.39 -24.05
N ARG A 91 -26.56 -6.16 -24.65
CA ARG A 91 -25.31 -6.58 -23.96
C ARG A 91 -24.43 -5.39 -23.62
N LEU A 92 -24.28 -4.45 -24.55
CA LEU A 92 -23.52 -3.22 -24.33
C LEU A 92 -24.12 -2.41 -23.16
N GLN A 93 -25.44 -2.27 -23.10
CA GLN A 93 -26.10 -1.58 -21.98
C GLN A 93 -25.85 -2.24 -20.63
N VAL A 94 -25.94 -3.58 -20.55
CA VAL A 94 -25.65 -4.32 -19.32
C VAL A 94 -24.19 -4.13 -18.91
N TYR A 95 -23.28 -4.25 -19.87
CA TYR A 95 -21.85 -4.05 -19.65
C TYR A 95 -21.54 -2.63 -19.15
N THR A 96 -22.10 -1.59 -19.76
CA THR A 96 -21.93 -0.20 -19.30
C THR A 96 -22.45 0.01 -17.89
N LYS A 97 -23.62 -0.59 -17.54
CA LYS A 97 -24.14 -0.53 -16.18
C LYS A 97 -23.21 -1.21 -15.17
N TYR A 98 -22.67 -2.38 -15.52
CA TYR A 98 -21.71 -3.09 -14.68
C TYR A 98 -20.43 -2.26 -14.46
N MET A 99 -19.84 -1.72 -15.53
CA MET A 99 -18.63 -0.90 -15.43
C MET A 99 -18.85 0.34 -14.56
N LYS A 100 -20.01 0.99 -14.67
CA LYS A 100 -20.36 2.14 -13.84
C LYS A 100 -20.48 1.75 -12.36
N GLN A 101 -21.12 0.62 -12.06
CA GLN A 101 -21.22 0.11 -10.69
C GLN A 101 -19.85 -0.24 -10.09
N GLU A 102 -18.95 -0.81 -10.89
CA GLU A 102 -17.60 -1.11 -10.46
C GLU A 102 -16.79 0.17 -10.15
N GLU A 103 -16.91 1.20 -10.99
CA GLU A 103 -16.29 2.52 -10.74
C GLU A 103 -16.84 3.19 -9.47
N GLU A 104 -18.16 3.15 -9.27
CA GLU A 104 -18.82 3.65 -8.05
C GLU A 104 -18.37 2.89 -6.80
N ALA A 105 -18.22 1.57 -6.89
CA ALA A 105 -17.70 0.75 -5.79
C ALA A 105 -16.24 1.08 -5.47
N LEU A 106 -15.40 1.29 -6.49
CA LEU A 106 -14.00 1.63 -6.31
C LEU A 106 -13.84 3.01 -5.66
N THR A 107 -14.59 4.01 -6.13
CA THR A 107 -14.58 5.36 -5.55
C THR A 107 -15.10 5.37 -4.12
N ALA A 108 -16.16 4.62 -3.81
CA ALA A 108 -16.64 4.44 -2.44
C ALA A 108 -15.56 3.81 -1.54
N SER A 109 -14.82 2.82 -2.04
CA SER A 109 -13.75 2.17 -1.27
C SER A 109 -12.56 3.10 -0.96
N VAL A 110 -12.23 4.02 -1.88
CA VAL A 110 -11.17 5.02 -1.68
C VAL A 110 -11.61 6.04 -0.63
N ASN A 111 -12.83 6.55 -0.73
CA ASN A 111 -13.37 7.51 0.24
C ASN A 111 -13.46 6.92 1.66
N ALA A 112 -13.86 5.66 1.80
CA ALA A 112 -13.93 4.98 3.09
C ALA A 112 -12.55 4.82 3.76
N LYS A 113 -11.49 4.60 2.96
CA LYS A 113 -10.11 4.54 3.48
C LYS A 113 -9.58 5.90 3.89
N GLU A 114 -9.92 6.96 3.15
CA GLU A 114 -9.52 8.32 3.49
C GLU A 114 -10.13 8.78 4.82
N GLU A 115 -11.40 8.44 5.08
CA GLU A 115 -12.05 8.75 6.35
C GLU A 115 -11.38 8.02 7.53
N GLN A 116 -11.03 6.74 7.38
CA GLN A 116 -10.30 5.99 8.41
C GLN A 116 -8.92 6.61 8.69
N GLN A 117 -8.19 7.02 7.65
CA GLN A 117 -6.88 7.65 7.80
C GLN A 117 -6.98 9.03 8.48
N ASN A 118 -8.04 9.78 8.24
CA ASN A 118 -8.27 11.07 8.90
C ASN A 118 -8.54 10.89 10.41
N ILE A 119 -9.29 9.86 10.80
CA ILE A 119 -9.52 9.54 12.21
C ILE A 119 -8.20 9.17 12.92
N GLU A 120 -7.34 8.37 12.27
CA GLU A 120 -6.02 8.00 12.83
C GLU A 120 -5.10 9.22 12.98
N ASN A 121 -5.10 10.12 11.99
CA ASN A 121 -4.33 11.35 12.04
C ASN A 121 -4.81 12.34 13.12
N GLN A 122 -6.12 12.40 13.38
CA GLN A 122 -6.66 13.22 14.48
C GLN A 122 -6.32 12.63 15.86
N ALA A 123 -6.25 11.31 15.99
CA ALA A 123 -5.77 10.67 17.22
C ALA A 123 -4.26 10.90 17.46
N ALA A 124 -3.49 11.17 16.40
CA ALA A 124 -2.07 11.50 16.47
C ALA A 124 -1.77 12.96 16.87
N ALA A 125 -2.79 13.81 17.06
CA ALA A 125 -2.63 15.19 17.57
C ALA A 125 -2.32 15.26 19.09
N ALA A 126 -1.98 14.13 19.72
CA ALA A 126 -1.27 14.15 20.98
C ALA A 126 0.05 14.93 20.79
N PRO A 127 0.47 15.76 21.76
CA PRO A 127 1.73 16.50 21.65
C PRO A 127 2.84 15.50 21.38
N VAL A 128 3.48 15.63 20.21
CA VAL A 128 4.61 14.80 19.79
C VAL A 128 5.63 14.85 20.91
N ARG A 129 5.75 13.76 21.67
CA ARG A 129 6.75 13.68 22.73
C ARG A 129 8.10 13.64 22.04
N PRO A 130 9.01 14.60 22.30
CA PRO A 130 10.31 14.58 21.66
C PRO A 130 11.03 13.28 22.04
N PHE A 131 11.51 12.55 21.03
CA PHE A 131 12.36 11.40 21.26
C PHE A 131 13.64 11.85 21.95
N ILE A 132 14.12 11.02 22.89
CA ILE A 132 15.39 11.26 23.58
C ILE A 132 16.44 10.38 22.94
N VAL A 133 17.50 10.98 22.41
CA VAL A 133 18.55 10.26 21.68
C VAL A 133 19.76 10.04 22.59
N CYS A 134 20.26 8.81 22.62
CA CYS A 134 21.52 8.51 23.28
C CYS A 134 22.71 9.05 22.46
N ASN A 135 23.55 9.90 23.04
CA ASN A 135 24.70 10.53 22.34
C ASN A 135 25.90 9.59 22.07
N ILE A 136 25.86 8.34 22.55
CA ILE A 136 26.91 7.34 22.31
C ILE A 136 26.49 6.39 21.19
N CYS A 137 25.30 5.81 21.28
CA CYS A 137 24.83 4.82 20.30
C CYS A 137 23.77 5.33 19.31
N TRP A 138 23.35 6.59 19.43
CA TRP A 138 22.35 7.27 18.58
C TRP A 138 20.98 6.59 18.51
N LYS A 139 20.63 5.77 19.52
CA LYS A 139 19.30 5.16 19.64
C LYS A 139 18.28 6.17 20.17
N GLU A 140 17.12 6.21 19.52
CA GLU A 140 15.96 6.99 19.92
C GLU A 140 15.15 6.24 20.98
N LEU A 141 14.80 6.93 22.05
CA LEU A 141 14.12 6.36 23.21
C LEU A 141 12.92 7.21 23.59
N ASN A 142 11.85 6.54 24.00
CA ASN A 142 10.54 7.18 24.25
C ASN A 142 10.44 7.84 25.63
N SER A 143 11.43 7.64 26.51
CA SER A 143 11.43 8.21 27.86
C SER A 143 12.82 8.30 28.49
N ILE A 144 12.97 9.20 29.46
CA ILE A 144 14.19 9.35 30.27
C ILE A 144 14.51 8.03 31.00
N LYS A 145 13.51 7.36 31.58
CA LYS A 145 13.70 6.07 32.26
C LYS A 145 14.29 5.01 31.33
N MET A 146 13.86 4.96 30.07
CA MET A 146 14.45 4.06 29.08
C MET A 146 15.88 4.46 28.70
N LEU A 147 16.22 5.75 28.69
CA LEU A 147 17.59 6.21 28.52
C LEU A 147 18.50 5.74 29.66
N ASP A 148 18.02 5.78 30.89
CA ASP A 148 18.81 5.35 32.06
C ASP A 148 19.08 3.84 32.02
N ILE A 149 18.03 3.04 31.77
CA ILE A 149 18.17 1.57 31.58
C ILE A 149 19.10 1.27 30.40
N HIS A 150 18.96 2.02 29.30
CA HIS A 150 19.81 1.88 28.12
C HIS A 150 21.29 2.12 28.46
N LYS A 151 21.60 3.15 29.26
CA LYS A 151 22.98 3.47 29.68
C LYS A 151 23.59 2.40 30.57
N GLU A 152 22.78 1.71 31.37
CA GLU A 152 23.24 0.62 32.22
C GLU A 152 23.50 -0.68 31.46
N SER A 153 22.94 -0.82 30.26
CA SER A 153 23.02 -2.04 29.45
C SER A 153 24.48 -2.41 29.10
N PRO A 154 24.82 -3.71 29.06
CA PRO A 154 26.16 -4.16 28.68
C PRO A 154 26.60 -3.66 27.30
N ALA A 155 25.68 -3.62 26.34
CA ALA A 155 25.95 -3.14 24.99
C ALA A 155 26.38 -1.66 24.97
N HIS A 156 25.68 -0.80 25.71
CA HIS A 156 26.04 0.61 25.81
C HIS A 156 27.41 0.81 26.46
N LYS A 157 27.72 0.06 27.53
CA LYS A 157 29.01 0.13 28.21
C LYS A 157 30.17 -0.31 27.31
N THR A 158 29.96 -1.32 26.46
CA THR A 158 30.96 -1.72 25.46
C THR A 158 31.18 -0.62 24.43
N GLU A 159 30.10 -0.02 23.91
CA GLU A 159 30.19 1.07 22.93
C GLU A 159 30.87 2.32 23.51
N GLU A 160 30.56 2.65 24.77
CA GLU A 160 31.21 3.75 25.49
C GLU A 160 32.73 3.52 25.63
N LYS A 161 33.15 2.29 25.95
CA LYS A 161 34.58 1.92 26.01
C LYS A 161 35.23 2.02 24.64
N ASN A 162 34.59 1.49 23.60
CA ASN A 162 35.09 1.56 22.22
C ASN A 162 35.28 3.01 21.78
N ARG A 163 34.33 3.90 22.09
CA ARG A 163 34.42 5.33 21.77
C ARG A 163 35.61 6.00 22.46
N LYS A 164 35.89 5.66 23.73
CA LYS A 164 37.07 6.17 24.46
C LYS A 164 38.38 5.69 23.83
N ILE A 165 38.44 4.44 23.36
CA ILE A 165 39.62 3.91 22.67
C ILE A 165 39.85 4.65 21.35
N VAL A 166 38.80 4.81 20.53
CA VAL A 166 38.89 5.55 19.26
C VAL A 166 39.33 7.00 19.48
N GLN A 167 38.84 7.64 20.53
CA GLN A 167 39.25 9.01 20.88
C GLN A 167 40.75 9.08 21.19
N LYS A 168 41.28 8.17 22.01
CA LYS A 168 42.72 8.11 22.31
C LYS A 168 43.57 7.87 21.07
N LEU A 169 43.18 6.91 20.23
CA LEU A 169 43.89 6.62 18.98
C LEU A 169 43.90 7.84 18.04
N LYS A 170 42.81 8.61 18.00
CA LYS A 170 42.73 9.84 17.20
C LYS A 170 43.67 10.92 17.73
N GLU A 171 43.78 11.06 19.04
CA GLU A 171 44.72 12.00 19.69
C GLU A 171 46.17 11.61 19.39
N GLU A 172 46.54 10.34 19.57
CA GLU A 172 47.87 9.80 19.26
C GLU A 172 48.24 9.99 17.78
N TYR A 173 47.32 9.66 16.86
CA TYR A 173 47.52 9.87 15.42
C TYR A 173 47.76 11.35 15.08
N THR A 174 47.07 12.26 15.74
CA THR A 174 47.24 13.71 15.53
C THR A 174 48.63 14.17 15.96
N ILE A 175 49.15 13.63 17.07
CA ILE A 175 50.50 13.94 17.56
C ILE A 175 51.57 13.42 16.59
N LEU A 176 51.44 12.17 16.12
CA LEU A 176 52.39 11.58 15.17
C LEU A 176 52.47 12.39 13.87
N LYS A 177 51.33 12.77 13.31
CA LYS A 177 51.26 13.58 12.09
C LYS A 177 51.90 14.97 12.25
N GLN A 178 51.76 15.58 13.42
CA GLN A 178 52.42 16.85 13.74
C GLN A 178 53.94 16.71 13.84
N ASN A 179 54.44 15.58 14.35
CA ASN A 179 55.88 15.32 14.43
C ASN A 179 56.49 15.08 13.05
N GLU A 180 55.84 14.29 12.19
CA GLU A 180 56.28 14.08 10.80
C GLU A 180 56.41 15.41 10.02
N SER A 181 55.45 16.32 10.21
CA SER A 181 55.47 17.63 9.55
C SER A 181 56.66 18.48 9.99
N LYS A 182 57.05 18.41 11.27
CA LYS A 182 58.21 19.14 11.81
C LYS A 182 59.53 18.57 11.30
N GLU A 183 59.63 17.25 11.14
CA GLU A 183 60.83 16.60 10.59
C GLU A 183 61.09 17.00 9.13
N ILE A 184 60.03 17.15 8.32
CA ILE A 184 60.14 17.62 6.93
C ILE A 184 60.62 19.07 6.88
N GLU A 185 60.12 19.94 7.78
CA GLU A 185 60.56 21.34 7.86
C GLU A 185 62.03 21.45 8.28
N SER A 186 62.52 20.60 9.20
CA SER A 186 63.92 20.62 9.63
C SER A 186 64.92 20.18 8.55
N ASN A 187 64.51 19.33 7.61
CA ASN A 187 65.42 18.80 6.58
C ASN A 187 65.57 19.72 5.35
N ASN A 188 64.71 20.73 5.19
CA ASN A 188 64.75 21.67 4.05
C ASN A 188 65.59 22.94 4.34
N GLY A 189 66.23 23.05 5.51
CA GLY A 189 66.95 24.25 5.96
C GLY A 189 68.45 24.33 5.63
N ASP A 190 69.07 23.26 5.11
CA ASP A 190 70.53 23.15 4.89
C ASP A 190 70.96 23.11 3.41
N ILE A 191 70.15 23.66 2.50
CA ILE A 191 70.48 23.82 1.06
C ILE A 191 70.66 25.30 0.75
#